data_AF-A0A496Q3L5-F1
#
_entry.id   AF-A0A496Q3L5-F1
#
_cell.length_a   1.000
_cell.length_b   1.000
_cell.length_c   1.000
_cell.angle_alpha   90.00
_cell.angle_beta   90.00
_cell.angle_gamma   90.00
#
_symmetry.space_group_name_H-M   'P 1'
#
loop_
_entity.id
_entity.type
_entity.pdbx_description
1 polymer ?
#
loop_
_entity_poly.entity_id
_entity_poly.type
_entity_poly.pdbx_seq_one_letter_code
_entity_poly.pdbx_strand_id
1 'polypeptide(L)'
;MPRTQPTFCSLARHYALLEHLAFGPRLQQARVAFVNRLAGLETILILGEGDGRFLESLLCVNGQARITCIDASRGMTDRARGRIEATYPEHNYNIDWQCRDALETIWETGAFDAMVTLFFLDCFTGKDADRLIRRLGPSARPGCLWLWTDFVQPEDRWPAMFARTYQGLLFRFFRWRTGIRARCLPPMHEMMRRNGWHRSAQRLYLFGTIESAVWER
;
A
#
# COMPACT_ATOMS: atom_id res chain seq x y z
N MET A 1 -46.85 -17.54 10.22
CA MET A 1 -45.64 -17.84 11.02
C MET A 1 -44.44 -17.19 10.32
N PRO A 2 -43.92 -16.05 10.78
CA PRO A 2 -42.71 -15.49 10.19
C PRO A 2 -41.47 -16.16 10.79
N ARG A 3 -40.62 -16.72 9.92
CA ARG A 3 -39.30 -17.25 10.26
C ARG A 3 -38.40 -16.08 10.68
N THR A 4 -37.97 -16.10 11.94
CA THR A 4 -36.91 -15.25 12.49
C THR A 4 -35.61 -15.48 11.72
N GLN A 5 -35.09 -14.45 11.05
CA GLN A 5 -33.72 -14.44 10.54
C GLN A 5 -32.74 -14.28 11.71
N PRO A 6 -31.64 -15.06 11.78
CA PRO A 6 -30.67 -14.90 12.85
C PRO A 6 -29.91 -13.58 12.71
N THR A 7 -29.94 -12.80 13.79
CA THR A 7 -29.25 -11.51 13.97
C THR A 7 -27.74 -11.71 14.09
N PHE A 8 -27.03 -11.68 12.96
CA PHE A 8 -25.56 -11.66 12.89
C PHE A 8 -24.96 -10.24 13.06
N CYS A 9 -25.47 -9.42 14.01
CA CYS A 9 -25.13 -7.98 14.04
C CYS A 9 -24.41 -7.43 15.29
N SER A 10 -24.02 -8.26 16.27
CA SER A 10 -23.22 -7.76 17.42
C SER A 10 -21.78 -8.28 17.41
N LEU A 11 -21.58 -9.58 17.18
CA LEU A 11 -20.24 -10.18 17.23
C LEU A 11 -19.27 -9.62 16.17
N ALA A 12 -19.75 -9.34 14.96
CA ALA A 12 -18.93 -8.87 13.84
C ALA A 12 -18.30 -7.48 14.09
N ARG A 13 -18.97 -6.60 14.85
CA ARG A 13 -18.43 -5.26 15.17
C ARG A 13 -17.32 -5.34 16.21
N HIS A 14 -17.50 -6.18 17.22
CA HIS A 14 -16.50 -6.40 18.26
C HIS A 14 -15.28 -7.14 17.71
N TYR A 15 -15.50 -8.11 16.81
CA TYR A 15 -14.41 -8.78 16.10
C TYR A 15 -13.68 -7.83 15.16
N ALA A 16 -14.38 -7.03 14.35
CA ALA A 16 -13.74 -6.05 13.47
C ALA A 16 -12.95 -4.98 14.22
N LEU A 17 -13.39 -4.59 15.43
CA LEU A 17 -12.66 -3.63 16.27
C LEU A 17 -11.43 -4.27 16.94
N LEU A 18 -11.57 -5.50 17.48
CA LEU A 18 -10.44 -6.29 18.00
C LEU A 18 -9.43 -6.60 16.90
N GLU A 19 -9.90 -6.88 15.68
CA GLU A 19 -9.09 -7.11 14.51
C GLU A 19 -8.40 -5.81 14.09
N HIS A 20 -9.12 -4.68 14.02
CA HIS A 20 -8.50 -3.39 13.73
C HIS A 20 -7.41 -3.00 14.76
N LEU A 21 -7.64 -3.27 16.05
CA LEU A 21 -6.67 -3.01 17.12
C LEU A 21 -5.51 -4.01 17.15
N ALA A 22 -5.74 -5.29 16.89
CA ALA A 22 -4.71 -6.32 16.89
C ALA A 22 -3.86 -6.33 15.61
N PHE A 23 -4.45 -5.96 14.47
CA PHE A 23 -3.78 -5.98 13.17
C PHE A 23 -3.26 -4.61 12.75
N GLY A 24 -3.84 -3.50 13.20
CA GLY A 24 -3.34 -2.15 12.91
C GLY A 24 -1.83 -1.99 13.16
N PRO A 25 -1.30 -2.37 14.34
CA PRO A 25 0.12 -2.35 14.61
C PRO A 25 0.95 -3.25 13.68
N ARG A 26 0.43 -4.43 13.32
CA ARG A 26 1.13 -5.38 12.43
C ARG A 26 1.14 -4.91 10.97
N LEU A 27 0.05 -4.30 10.51
CA LEU A 27 -0.02 -3.65 9.20
C LEU A 27 0.96 -2.48 9.13
N GLN A 28 1.05 -1.68 10.19
CA GLN A 28 2.04 -0.60 10.25
C GLN A 28 3.46 -1.17 10.24
N GLN A 29 3.74 -2.25 10.99
CA GLN A 29 5.04 -2.93 10.95
C GLN A 29 5.40 -3.41 9.54
N ALA A 30 4.43 -3.90 8.78
CA ALA A 30 4.63 -4.28 7.38
C ALA A 30 4.92 -3.04 6.51
N ARG A 31 4.15 -1.94 6.67
CA ARG A 31 4.38 -0.67 5.95
C ARG A 31 5.79 -0.13 6.14
N VAL A 32 6.32 -0.19 7.36
CA VAL A 32 7.64 0.37 7.70
C VAL A 32 8.77 -0.65 7.66
N ALA A 33 8.51 -1.89 7.22
CA ALA A 33 9.45 -3.00 7.26
C ALA A 33 10.84 -2.66 6.68
N PHE A 34 10.84 -1.87 5.61
CA PHE A 34 12.02 -1.47 4.86
C PHE A 34 12.19 0.05 4.75
N VAL A 35 11.51 0.85 5.59
CA VAL A 35 11.56 2.32 5.51
C VAL A 35 13.00 2.86 5.57
N ASN A 36 13.88 2.20 6.34
CA ASN A 36 15.30 2.55 6.44
C ASN A 36 16.07 2.46 5.11
N ARG A 37 15.56 1.72 4.11
CA ARG A 37 16.17 1.65 2.77
C ARG A 37 15.96 2.94 1.97
N LEU A 38 15.05 3.79 2.41
CA LEU A 38 14.80 5.10 1.80
C LEU A 38 15.72 6.21 2.35
N ALA A 39 16.59 5.90 3.32
CA ALA A 39 17.54 6.86 3.87
C ALA A 39 18.51 7.37 2.78
N GLY A 40 18.67 8.68 2.67
CA GLY A 40 19.60 9.32 1.75
C GLY A 40 19.14 9.39 0.28
N LEU A 41 17.96 8.87 -0.06
CA LEU A 41 17.37 9.02 -1.40
C LEU A 41 16.75 10.41 -1.56
N GLU A 42 16.84 11.01 -2.75
CA GLU A 42 16.45 12.41 -2.96
C GLU A 42 15.00 12.54 -3.41
N THR A 43 14.55 11.69 -4.34
CA THR A 43 13.19 11.78 -4.91
C THR A 43 12.39 10.49 -4.70
N ILE A 44 11.28 10.60 -3.97
CA ILE A 44 10.46 9.46 -3.56
C ILE A 44 9.03 9.65 -4.03
N LEU A 45 8.51 8.69 -4.80
CA LEU A 45 7.10 8.62 -5.17
C LEU A 45 6.34 7.70 -4.21
N ILE A 46 5.25 8.19 -3.62
CA ILE A 46 4.33 7.40 -2.80
C ILE A 46 2.98 7.36 -3.48
N LEU A 47 2.48 6.17 -3.76
CA LEU A 47 1.14 5.97 -4.34
C LEU A 47 0.24 5.31 -3.30
N GLY A 48 -0.88 5.98 -3.00
CA GLY A 48 -1.85 5.52 -2.00
C GLY A 48 -1.28 5.50 -0.58
N GLU A 49 -0.72 6.63 -0.14
CA GLU A 49 -0.13 6.75 1.20
C GLU A 49 -1.14 6.39 2.31
N GLY A 50 -2.38 6.85 2.15
CA GLY A 50 -3.46 6.59 3.09
C GLY A 50 -3.57 7.68 4.17
N ASP A 51 -3.35 7.30 5.43
CA ASP A 51 -3.67 8.13 6.60
C ASP A 51 -2.48 8.87 7.22
N GLY A 52 -1.33 8.90 6.55
CA GLY A 52 -0.12 9.65 6.87
C GLY A 52 0.93 8.90 7.71
N ARG A 53 0.63 7.69 8.21
CA ARG A 53 1.49 6.99 9.18
C ARG A 53 2.80 6.47 8.59
N PHE A 54 2.78 6.06 7.32
CA PHE A 54 4.03 5.66 6.66
C PHE A 54 4.90 6.89 6.45
N LEU A 55 4.29 7.99 6.01
CA LEU A 55 4.99 9.23 5.78
C LEU A 55 5.63 9.80 7.06
N GLU A 56 4.95 9.75 8.22
CA GLU A 56 5.57 10.07 9.52
C GLU A 56 6.84 9.25 9.77
N SER A 57 6.80 7.95 9.50
CA SER A 57 7.95 7.05 9.70
C SER A 57 9.08 7.34 8.71
N LEU A 58 8.74 7.70 7.46
CA LEU A 58 9.70 8.07 6.44
C LEU A 58 10.41 9.38 6.80
N LEU A 59 9.70 10.40 7.25
CA LEU A 59 10.30 11.69 7.60
C LEU A 59 11.30 11.58 8.76
N CYS A 60 11.07 10.68 9.72
CA CYS A 60 12.04 10.37 10.77
C CYS A 60 13.36 9.79 10.23
N VAL A 61 13.31 9.09 9.11
CA VAL A 61 14.47 8.41 8.49
C VAL A 61 15.12 9.29 7.42
N ASN A 62 14.31 10.03 6.67
CA ASN A 62 14.73 10.87 5.56
C ASN A 62 13.83 12.12 5.46
N GLY A 63 14.15 13.13 6.28
CA GLY A 63 13.43 14.40 6.28
C GLY A 63 13.79 15.35 5.13
N GLN A 64 14.82 15.03 4.34
CA GLN A 64 15.34 15.88 3.25
C GLN A 64 14.84 15.45 1.86
N ALA A 65 14.25 14.25 1.73
CA ALA A 65 13.71 13.78 0.47
C ALA A 65 12.58 14.67 -0.04
N ARG A 66 12.54 14.88 -1.35
CA ARG A 66 11.37 15.41 -2.07
C ARG A 66 10.41 14.26 -2.29
N ILE A 67 9.22 14.38 -1.72
CA ILE A 67 8.23 13.33 -1.70
C ILE A 67 7.05 13.75 -2.57
N THR A 68 6.72 12.97 -3.58
CA THR A 68 5.47 13.12 -4.33
C THR A 68 4.48 12.11 -3.81
N CYS A 69 3.39 12.57 -3.20
CA CYS A 69 2.33 11.73 -2.66
C CYS A 69 1.09 11.82 -3.55
N ILE A 70 0.70 10.71 -4.17
CA ILE A 70 -0.47 10.63 -5.05
C ILE A 70 -1.52 9.71 -4.44
N ASP A 71 -2.74 10.22 -4.28
CA ASP A 71 -3.91 9.44 -3.88
C ASP A 71 -5.12 9.84 -4.73
N ALA A 72 -6.03 8.91 -4.99
CA ALA A 72 -7.26 9.21 -5.73
C ALA A 72 -8.31 9.91 -4.85
N SER A 73 -8.20 9.79 -3.53
CA SER A 73 -9.14 10.33 -2.55
C SER A 73 -8.61 11.61 -1.92
N ARG A 74 -9.25 12.74 -2.24
CA ARG A 74 -8.98 14.04 -1.61
C ARG A 74 -9.04 13.97 -0.08
N GLY A 75 -10.02 13.25 0.47
CA GLY A 75 -10.17 13.10 1.91
C GLY A 75 -9.01 12.34 2.58
N MET A 76 -8.38 11.40 1.87
CA MET A 76 -7.18 10.71 2.38
C MET A 76 -5.96 11.63 2.29
N THR A 77 -5.78 12.33 1.16
CA THR A 77 -4.72 13.35 1.00
C THR A 77 -4.79 14.42 2.09
N ASP A 78 -5.97 15.00 2.33
CA ASP A 78 -6.16 16.04 3.33
C ASP A 78 -5.89 15.53 4.76
N ARG A 79 -6.27 14.27 5.04
CA ARG A 79 -6.00 13.63 6.33
C ARG A 79 -4.50 13.38 6.54
N ALA A 80 -3.81 12.85 5.55
CA ALA A 80 -2.37 12.62 5.60
C ALA A 80 -1.62 13.95 5.75
N ARG A 81 -2.00 14.97 4.98
CA ARG A 81 -1.46 16.32 5.09
C ARG A 81 -1.65 16.91 6.48
N GLY A 82 -2.88 16.91 7.01
CA GLY A 82 -3.17 17.47 8.33
C GLY A 82 -2.39 16.78 9.45
N ARG A 83 -2.12 15.47 9.33
CA ARG A 83 -1.26 14.74 10.26
C ARG A 83 0.19 15.22 10.21
N ILE A 84 0.76 15.37 9.01
CA ILE A 84 2.13 15.86 8.84
C ILE A 84 2.24 17.31 9.30
N GLU A 85 1.28 18.17 8.96
CA GLU A 85 1.28 19.57 9.40
C GLU A 85 1.22 19.70 10.94
N ALA A 86 0.50 18.79 11.61
CA ALA A 86 0.41 18.78 13.07
C ALA A 86 1.68 18.24 13.77
N THR A 87 2.40 17.32 13.14
CA THR A 87 3.48 16.55 13.78
C THR A 87 4.88 16.98 13.33
N TYR A 88 5.00 17.39 12.06
CA TYR A 88 6.23 17.72 11.35
C TYR A 88 6.01 18.92 10.40
N PRO A 89 5.56 20.09 10.90
CA PRO A 89 5.23 21.25 10.08
C PRO A 89 6.39 21.72 9.19
N GLU A 90 7.62 21.55 9.65
CA GLU A 90 8.85 21.85 8.93
C GLU A 90 9.07 20.98 7.70
N HIS A 91 8.41 19.84 7.56
CA HIS A 91 8.61 18.95 6.40
C HIS A 91 7.57 19.14 5.30
N ASN A 92 6.54 19.96 5.51
CA ASN A 92 5.43 20.11 4.55
C ASN A 92 5.89 20.69 3.20
N TYR A 93 6.96 21.49 3.16
CA TYR A 93 7.49 22.06 1.91
C TYR A 93 8.17 21.03 1.00
N ASN A 94 8.57 19.88 1.56
CA ASN A 94 9.22 18.80 0.81
C ASN A 94 8.22 17.81 0.21
N ILE A 95 6.92 17.97 0.49
CA ILE A 95 5.88 17.01 0.08
C ILE A 95 4.94 17.67 -0.94
N ASP A 96 4.95 17.15 -2.16
CA ASP A 96 4.00 17.48 -3.20
C ASP A 96 2.78 16.55 -3.12
N TRP A 97 1.63 17.11 -2.74
CA TRP A 97 0.38 16.39 -2.55
C TRP A 97 -0.49 16.46 -3.81
N GLN A 98 -0.75 15.32 -4.45
CA GLN A 98 -1.57 15.24 -5.65
C GLN A 98 -2.78 14.33 -5.47
N CYS A 99 -3.97 14.90 -5.66
CA CYS A 99 -5.23 14.14 -5.70
C CYS A 99 -5.54 13.72 -7.15
N ARG A 100 -5.04 12.57 -7.60
CA ARG A 100 -5.14 12.10 -9.00
C ARG A 100 -5.20 10.58 -9.07
N ASP A 101 -5.74 10.05 -10.16
CA ASP A 101 -5.63 8.63 -10.48
C ASP A 101 -4.22 8.30 -10.99
N ALA A 102 -3.52 7.39 -10.29
CA ALA A 102 -2.21 6.90 -10.69
C ALA A 102 -2.22 6.25 -12.09
N LEU A 103 -3.33 5.61 -12.49
CA LEU A 103 -3.46 5.01 -13.82
C LEU A 103 -3.54 6.04 -14.95
N GLU A 104 -3.93 7.28 -14.65
CA GLU A 104 -4.07 8.36 -15.65
C GLU A 104 -2.88 9.31 -15.61
N THR A 105 -2.13 9.33 -14.51
CA THR A 105 -0.97 10.21 -14.30
C THR A 105 0.16 9.94 -15.30
N ILE A 106 0.71 11.00 -15.89
CA ILE A 106 1.89 10.95 -16.75
C ILE A 106 3.12 11.03 -15.86
N TRP A 107 4.06 10.11 -16.07
CA TRP A 107 5.27 10.01 -15.26
C TRP A 107 6.46 10.55 -16.04
N GLU A 108 7.22 11.43 -15.42
CA GLU A 108 8.49 11.90 -15.96
C GLU A 108 9.52 10.76 -15.93
N THR A 109 10.31 10.63 -17.00
CA THR A 109 11.32 9.57 -17.12
C THR A 109 12.51 9.83 -16.19
N GLY A 110 12.97 8.83 -15.45
CA GLY A 110 14.12 8.95 -14.54
C GLY A 110 13.93 9.98 -13.41
N ALA A 111 12.70 10.17 -12.95
CA ALA A 111 12.36 11.17 -11.93
C ALA A 111 12.59 10.69 -10.50
N PHE A 112 12.50 9.37 -10.23
CA PHE A 112 12.43 8.84 -8.88
C PHE A 112 13.58 7.90 -8.53
N ASP A 113 14.20 8.13 -7.38
CA ASP A 113 15.15 7.21 -6.73
C ASP A 113 14.40 6.09 -5.99
N ALA A 114 13.17 6.36 -5.54
CA ALA A 114 12.32 5.33 -4.96
C ALA A 114 10.83 5.49 -5.28
N MET A 115 10.14 4.36 -5.27
CA MET A 115 8.69 4.22 -5.39
C MET A 115 8.16 3.43 -4.21
N VAL A 116 6.98 3.80 -3.73
CA VAL A 116 6.35 3.19 -2.57
C VAL A 116 4.88 2.89 -2.86
N THR A 117 4.49 1.62 -2.74
CA THR A 117 3.10 1.16 -2.87
C THR A 117 2.74 0.22 -1.71
N LEU A 118 1.94 0.70 -0.75
CA LEU A 118 1.65 -0.03 0.49
C LEU A 118 0.15 -0.23 0.69
N PHE A 119 -0.34 -1.46 0.49
CA PHE A 119 -1.75 -1.83 0.46
C PHE A 119 -2.49 -1.01 -0.61
N PHE A 120 -1.88 -0.96 -1.79
CA PHE A 120 -2.31 -0.11 -2.90
C PHE A 120 -2.56 -0.92 -4.17
N LEU A 121 -1.64 -1.81 -4.57
CA LEU A 121 -1.80 -2.53 -5.84
C LEU A 121 -2.85 -3.63 -5.74
N ASP A 122 -3.13 -4.12 -4.53
CA ASP A 122 -4.26 -4.99 -4.20
C ASP A 122 -5.65 -4.38 -4.49
N CYS A 123 -5.74 -3.05 -4.64
CA CYS A 123 -6.97 -2.34 -5.01
C CYS A 123 -7.26 -2.37 -6.52
N PHE A 124 -6.28 -2.76 -7.33
CA PHE A 124 -6.39 -2.75 -8.79
C PHE A 124 -6.72 -4.14 -9.34
N THR A 125 -7.30 -4.18 -10.55
CA THR A 125 -7.35 -5.44 -11.29
C THR A 125 -5.94 -5.84 -11.71
N GLY A 126 -5.69 -7.14 -11.93
CA GLY A 126 -4.37 -7.57 -12.41
C GLY A 126 -3.92 -6.86 -13.70
N LYS A 127 -4.86 -6.53 -14.60
CA LYS A 127 -4.56 -5.75 -15.82
C LYS A 127 -4.14 -4.32 -15.51
N ASP A 128 -4.83 -3.67 -14.57
CA ASP A 128 -4.56 -2.29 -14.19
C ASP A 128 -3.26 -2.17 -13.38
N ALA A 129 -3.01 -3.08 -12.45
CA ALA A 129 -1.76 -3.14 -11.69
C ALA A 129 -0.56 -3.31 -12.64
N ASP A 130 -0.64 -4.26 -13.57
CA ASP A 130 0.41 -4.49 -14.57
C ASP A 130 0.58 -3.30 -15.54
N ARG A 131 -0.51 -2.64 -15.91
CA ARG A 131 -0.46 -1.38 -16.69
C ARG A 131 0.25 -0.28 -15.89
N LEU A 132 -0.04 -0.13 -14.60
CA LEU A 132 0.59 0.86 -13.74
C LEU A 132 2.10 0.59 -13.60
N ILE A 133 2.50 -0.66 -13.30
CA ILE A 133 3.90 -1.05 -13.18
C ILE A 133 4.68 -0.77 -14.47
N ARG A 134 4.11 -1.11 -15.63
CA ARG A 134 4.70 -0.77 -16.94
C ARG A 134 4.92 0.72 -17.12
N ARG A 135 3.92 1.54 -16.75
CA ARG A 135 3.98 3.00 -16.90
C ARG A 135 4.96 3.66 -15.94
N LEU A 136 5.13 3.11 -14.75
CA LEU A 136 6.09 3.58 -13.75
C LEU A 136 7.52 3.15 -14.07
N GLY A 137 7.72 2.02 -14.76
CA GLY A 137 9.05 1.53 -15.09
C GLY A 137 10.01 2.60 -15.66
N PRO A 138 9.63 3.42 -16.65
CA PRO A 138 10.47 4.49 -17.18
C PRO A 138 10.75 5.65 -16.22
N SER A 139 9.91 5.89 -15.19
CA SER A 139 10.14 6.97 -14.23
C SER A 139 11.17 6.62 -13.14
N ALA A 140 11.57 5.34 -13.07
CA ALA A 140 12.63 4.86 -12.21
C ALA A 140 14.01 5.31 -12.73
N ARG A 141 14.84 5.84 -11.84
CA ARG A 141 16.28 6.03 -12.08
C ARG A 141 17.04 4.69 -12.01
N PRO A 142 18.28 4.62 -12.53
CA PRO A 142 19.14 3.46 -12.30
C PRO A 142 19.34 3.23 -10.79
N GLY A 143 19.15 2.00 -10.32
CA GLY A 143 19.21 1.67 -8.90
C GLY A 143 17.95 2.04 -8.11
N CYS A 144 16.85 2.37 -8.78
CA CYS A 144 15.61 2.77 -8.12
C CYS A 144 15.09 1.65 -7.22
N LEU A 145 14.70 2.01 -6.00
CA LEU A 145 14.08 1.08 -5.05
C LEU A 145 12.56 1.18 -5.15
N TRP A 146 11.87 0.05 -5.24
CA TRP A 146 10.43 -0.02 -5.11
C TRP A 146 10.06 -0.81 -3.85
N LEU A 147 9.62 -0.08 -2.82
CA LEU A 147 9.06 -0.67 -1.60
C LEU A 147 7.59 -1.01 -1.85
N TRP A 148 7.29 -2.29 -1.77
CA TRP A 148 5.95 -2.82 -1.98
C TRP A 148 5.49 -3.56 -0.73
N THR A 149 4.24 -3.38 -0.34
CA THR A 149 3.60 -4.22 0.67
C THR A 149 2.15 -4.43 0.27
N ASP A 150 1.68 -5.66 0.15
CA ASP A 150 0.26 -5.96 -0.10
C ASP A 150 -0.10 -7.33 0.51
N PHE A 151 -1.39 -7.66 0.44
CA PHE A 151 -1.85 -9.03 0.72
C PHE A 151 -1.38 -10.00 -0.37
N VAL A 152 -0.96 -11.19 0.06
CA VAL A 152 -0.57 -12.29 -0.81
C VAL A 152 -1.32 -13.57 -0.41
N GLN A 153 -1.41 -14.51 -1.34
CA GLN A 153 -1.98 -15.82 -1.08
C GLN A 153 -0.85 -16.78 -0.68
N PRO A 154 -0.80 -17.29 0.56
CA PRO A 154 0.20 -18.28 0.96
C PRO A 154 -0.02 -19.61 0.24
N GLU A 155 1.06 -20.34 -0.01
CA GLU A 155 1.04 -21.66 -0.66
C GLU A 155 0.47 -22.76 0.26
N ASP A 156 0.61 -22.58 1.58
CA ASP A 156 0.14 -23.53 2.59
C ASP A 156 -1.39 -23.52 2.76
N ARG A 157 -1.99 -24.72 2.81
CA ARG A 157 -3.45 -24.92 2.76
C ARG A 157 -4.21 -24.31 3.95
N TRP A 158 -3.62 -24.30 5.15
CA TRP A 158 -4.25 -23.77 6.36
C TRP A 158 -4.22 -22.23 6.43
N PRO A 159 -3.05 -21.58 6.28
CA PRO A 159 -2.97 -20.13 6.12
C PRO A 159 -3.80 -19.62 4.94
N ALA A 160 -3.91 -20.38 3.85
CA ALA A 160 -4.69 -20.00 2.68
C ALA A 160 -6.20 -19.87 2.95
N MET A 161 -6.78 -20.72 3.82
CA MET A 161 -8.20 -20.62 4.18
C MET A 161 -8.49 -19.40 5.08
N PHE A 162 -7.58 -19.10 6.02
CA PHE A 162 -7.67 -17.89 6.84
C PHE A 162 -7.52 -16.64 5.97
N ALA A 163 -6.51 -16.61 5.10
CA ALA A 163 -6.28 -15.53 4.13
C ALA A 163 -7.51 -15.26 3.27
N ARG A 164 -8.14 -16.30 2.73
CA ARG A 164 -9.33 -16.18 1.86
C ARG A 164 -10.54 -15.60 2.58
N THR A 165 -10.80 -16.07 3.80
CA THR A 165 -11.91 -15.55 4.61
C THR A 165 -11.68 -14.08 4.97
N TYR A 166 -10.45 -13.76 5.37
CA TYR A 166 -10.05 -12.41 5.79
C TYR A 166 -10.00 -11.42 4.62
N GLN A 167 -9.36 -11.78 3.50
CA GLN A 167 -9.37 -11.01 2.27
C GLN A 167 -10.79 -10.79 1.77
N GLY A 168 -11.66 -11.81 1.86
CA GLY A 168 -13.07 -11.68 1.55
C GLY A 168 -13.77 -10.62 2.40
N LEU A 169 -13.47 -10.54 3.69
CA LEU A 169 -14.02 -9.52 4.60
C LEU A 169 -13.46 -8.13 4.32
N LEU A 170 -12.15 -7.99 4.14
CA LEU A 170 -11.49 -6.73 3.79
C LEU A 170 -11.99 -6.20 2.44
N PHE A 171 -11.96 -7.00 1.38
CA PHE A 171 -12.46 -6.59 0.07
C PHE A 171 -13.95 -6.27 0.11
N ARG A 172 -14.74 -6.92 0.97
CA ARG A 172 -16.17 -6.59 1.12
C ARG A 172 -16.39 -5.29 1.89
N PHE A 173 -15.59 -5.01 2.90
CA PHE A 173 -15.58 -3.72 3.61
C PHE A 173 -15.13 -2.57 2.70
N PHE A 174 -14.04 -2.78 1.96
CA PHE A 174 -13.52 -1.84 0.98
C PHE A 174 -14.50 -1.63 -0.17
N ARG A 175 -15.07 -2.68 -0.77
CA ARG A 175 -16.12 -2.54 -1.80
C ARG A 175 -17.30 -1.71 -1.32
N TRP A 176 -17.70 -1.87 -0.06
CA TRP A 176 -18.80 -1.10 0.52
C TRP A 176 -18.46 0.39 0.73
N ARG A 177 -17.18 0.73 0.92
CA ARG A 177 -16.72 2.09 1.25
C ARG A 177 -16.09 2.84 0.08
N THR A 178 -15.47 2.16 -0.89
CA THR A 178 -14.59 2.77 -1.91
C THR A 178 -14.80 2.25 -3.34
N GLY A 179 -15.71 1.28 -3.56
CA GLY A 179 -15.99 0.78 -4.92
C GLY A 179 -14.83 0.01 -5.58
N ILE A 180 -13.86 -0.48 -4.80
CA ILE A 180 -12.68 -1.22 -5.28
C ILE A 180 -13.07 -2.36 -6.24
N ARG A 181 -12.42 -2.38 -7.42
CA ARG A 181 -12.74 -3.29 -8.55
C ARG A 181 -11.97 -4.62 -8.51
N ALA A 182 -10.98 -4.76 -7.65
CA ALA A 182 -10.20 -5.98 -7.52
C ALA A 182 -11.09 -7.17 -7.11
N ARG A 183 -10.97 -8.27 -7.85
CA ARG A 183 -11.67 -9.55 -7.60
C ARG A 183 -10.73 -10.66 -7.15
N CYS A 184 -9.46 -10.53 -7.49
CA CYS A 184 -8.36 -11.42 -7.15
C CYS A 184 -7.11 -10.57 -6.93
N LEU A 185 -6.20 -11.04 -6.08
CA LEU A 185 -4.90 -10.41 -5.89
C LEU A 185 -4.08 -10.48 -7.19
N PRO A 186 -3.48 -9.37 -7.65
CA PRO A 186 -2.57 -9.41 -8.78
C PRO A 186 -1.37 -10.34 -8.49
N PRO A 187 -0.89 -11.15 -9.45
CA PRO A 187 0.34 -11.93 -9.30
C PRO A 187 1.56 -11.00 -9.36
N MET A 188 1.75 -10.21 -8.30
CA MET A 188 2.72 -9.12 -8.22
C MET A 188 4.15 -9.56 -8.53
N HIS A 189 4.56 -10.75 -8.08
CA HIS A 189 5.92 -11.25 -8.33
C HIS A 189 6.22 -11.46 -9.81
N GLU A 190 5.27 -12.03 -10.55
CA GLU A 190 5.41 -12.26 -11.99
C GLU A 190 5.39 -10.94 -12.75
N MET A 191 4.50 -10.03 -12.34
CA MET A 191 4.38 -8.69 -12.94
C MET A 191 5.65 -7.87 -12.74
N MET A 192 6.19 -7.80 -11.54
CA MET A 192 7.43 -7.08 -11.24
C MET A 192 8.60 -7.64 -12.06
N ARG A 193 8.82 -8.97 -12.02
CA ARG A 193 9.90 -9.63 -12.77
C ARG A 193 9.82 -9.40 -14.27
N ARG A 194 8.63 -9.52 -14.86
CA ARG A 194 8.42 -9.27 -16.30
C ARG A 194 8.71 -7.83 -16.69
N ASN A 195 8.55 -6.89 -15.77
CA ASN A 195 8.87 -5.47 -15.97
C ASN A 195 10.33 -5.13 -15.61
N GLY A 196 11.19 -6.13 -15.43
CA GLY A 196 12.63 -5.94 -15.20
C GLY A 196 13.00 -5.59 -13.76
N TRP A 197 12.09 -5.79 -12.80
CA TRP A 197 12.38 -5.58 -11.39
C TRP A 197 12.87 -6.87 -10.73
N HIS A 198 13.87 -6.74 -9.88
CA HIS A 198 14.47 -7.85 -9.15
C HIS A 198 14.24 -7.67 -7.65
N ARG A 199 13.77 -8.71 -6.97
CA ARG A 199 13.51 -8.64 -5.52
C ARG A 199 14.82 -8.72 -4.76
N SER A 200 15.16 -7.69 -3.99
CA SER A 200 16.38 -7.64 -3.18
C SER A 200 16.14 -8.00 -1.71
N ALA A 201 14.90 -7.81 -1.20
CA ALA A 201 14.53 -8.19 0.17
C ALA A 201 13.04 -8.55 0.28
N GLN A 202 12.70 -9.37 1.28
CA GLN A 202 11.33 -9.78 1.58
C GLN A 202 11.13 -9.98 3.09
N ARG A 203 9.95 -9.65 3.59
CA ARG A 203 9.44 -10.03 4.91
C ARG A 203 7.98 -10.44 4.80
N LEU A 204 7.65 -11.53 5.49
CA LEU A 204 6.29 -12.07 5.55
C LEU A 204 5.68 -11.80 6.92
N TYR A 205 4.40 -11.43 6.91
CA TYR A 205 3.62 -11.16 8.12
C TYR A 205 2.35 -12.01 8.10
N LEU A 206 1.74 -12.17 9.28
CA LEU A 206 0.44 -12.84 9.45
C LEU A 206 0.38 -14.21 8.77
N PHE A 207 1.29 -15.11 9.13
CA PHE A 207 1.36 -16.47 8.56
C PHE A 207 1.50 -16.47 7.02
N GLY A 208 2.20 -15.48 6.46
CA GLY A 208 2.47 -15.38 5.03
C GLY A 208 1.31 -14.82 4.20
N THR A 209 0.36 -14.13 4.83
CA THR A 209 -0.78 -13.49 4.13
C THR A 209 -0.52 -12.04 3.73
N ILE A 210 0.55 -11.46 4.25
CA ILE A 210 1.04 -10.13 3.88
C ILE A 210 2.52 -10.27 3.57
N GLU A 211 2.91 -9.66 2.46
CA GLU A 211 4.30 -9.57 2.05
C GLU A 211 4.71 -8.10 1.97
N SER A 212 5.85 -7.79 2.57
CA SER A 212 6.61 -6.58 2.28
C SER A 212 7.86 -6.99 1.51
N ALA A 213 8.15 -6.33 0.39
CA ALA A 213 9.35 -6.59 -0.38
C ALA A 213 9.99 -5.31 -0.89
N VAL A 214 11.28 -5.39 -1.18
CA VAL A 214 12.04 -4.36 -1.89
C VAL A 214 12.38 -4.92 -3.26
N TRP A 215 12.04 -4.16 -4.29
CA TRP A 215 12.40 -4.43 -5.67
C TRP A 215 13.40 -3.38 -6.15
N GLU A 216 14.29 -3.78 -7.03
CA GLU A 216 15.37 -2.94 -7.55
C GLU A 216 15.46 -3.10 -9.05
N ARG A 217 15.94 -2.05 -9.72
CA ARG A 217 16.11 -2.01 -11.17
C ARG A 217 17.42 -1.36 -11.57
#